data_AF-A0A9D4RMN7-F1
#
_entry.id   AF-A0A9D4RMN7-F1
#
_cell.length_a   1.000
_cell.length_b   1.000
_cell.length_c   1.000
_cell.angle_alpha   90.00
_cell.angle_beta   90.00
_cell.angle_gamma   90.00
#
_symmetry.space_group_name_H-M   'P 1'
#
loop_
_entity.id
_entity.type
_entity.pdbx_description
1 polymer ?
#
loop_
_entity_poly.entity_id
_entity_poly.type
_entity_poly.pdbx_seq_one_letter_code
_entity_poly.pdbx_strand_id
1 'polypeptide(L)' 'MQSLKRLYLNSNQLDFEGIPASIGKLHNLEVFSAANNNIEMIPEGLCRYY' A
#
# COMPACT_ATOMS: atom_id res chain seq x y z
N MET A 1 -13.00 4.46 -15.71
CA MET A 1 -12.06 3.69 -14.84
C MET A 1 -12.15 4.25 -13.44
N GLN A 2 -12.47 3.42 -12.45
CA GLN A 2 -12.56 3.88 -11.05
C GLN A 2 -11.16 4.03 -10.47
N SER A 3 -10.87 5.21 -9.94
CA SER A 3 -9.61 5.49 -9.25
C SER A 3 -9.72 5.03 -7.81
N LEU A 4 -8.85 4.12 -7.40
CA LEU A 4 -8.86 3.62 -6.02
C LEU A 4 -8.39 4.72 -5.07
N LYS A 5 -9.26 5.11 -4.13
CA LYS A 5 -8.96 6.12 -3.11
C LYS A 5 -8.54 5.53 -1.77
N ARG A 6 -9.06 4.35 -1.44
CA ARG A 6 -8.83 3.70 -0.15
C ARG A 6 -8.55 2.22 -0.37
N LEU A 7 -7.50 1.72 0.27
CA LEU A 7 -7.10 0.32 0.24
C LEU A 7 -6.90 -0.16 1.68
N TYR A 8 -7.65 -1.17 2.07
CA TYR A 8 -7.59 -1.81 3.38
C TYR A 8 -7.17 -3.27 3.20
N LEU A 9 -6.04 -3.64 3.79
CA LEU A 9 -5.42 -4.97 3.75
C LEU A 9 -5.15 -5.49 5.17
N ASN A 10 -5.90 -4.99 6.15
CA ASN A 10 -5.69 -5.28 7.56
C ASN A 10 -5.83 -6.78 7.87
N SER A 11 -5.09 -7.27 8.85
CA SER A 11 -5.17 -8.64 9.36
C SER A 11 -4.89 -9.71 8.29
N ASN A 12 -3.79 -9.53 7.57
CA ASN A 12 -3.25 -10.54 6.66
C ASN A 12 -1.81 -10.92 7.09
N GLN A 13 -1.10 -11.64 6.22
CA GLN A 13 0.29 -12.05 6.43
C GLN A 13 1.19 -11.38 5.39
N LEU A 14 0.87 -10.13 5.00
CA LEU A 14 1.66 -9.41 4.01
C LEU A 14 3.02 -9.03 4.61
N ASP A 15 4.07 -9.32 3.87
CA ASP A 15 5.43 -8.87 4.12
C ASP A 15 5.84 -7.85 3.02
N PHE A 16 7.12 -7.49 2.98
CA PHE A 16 7.63 -6.57 1.97
C PHE A 16 7.45 -7.09 0.53
N GLU A 17 7.71 -8.37 0.30
CA GLU A 17 7.56 -9.02 -1.02
C GLU A 17 6.08 -9.10 -1.44
N GLY A 18 5.16 -9.18 -0.48
CA GLY A 18 3.72 -9.21 -0.70
C GLY A 18 3.12 -7.90 -1.20
N ILE A 19 3.82 -6.76 -1.10
CA ILE A 19 3.34 -5.48 -1.62
C ILE A 19 4.05 -5.15 -2.94
N PRO A 20 3.37 -5.22 -4.10
CA PRO A 20 4.01 -4.96 -5.37
C PRO A 20 4.36 -3.48 -5.53
N ALA A 21 5.52 -3.17 -6.13
CA ALA A 21 5.94 -1.80 -6.43
C ALA A 21 4.94 -1.01 -7.28
N SER A 22 4.06 -1.71 -8.02
CA SER A 22 2.96 -1.11 -8.78
C SER A 22 1.93 -0.39 -7.92
N ILE A 23 1.93 -0.58 -6.59
CA ILE A 23 1.09 0.18 -5.66
C ILE A 23 1.29 1.70 -5.79
N GLY A 24 2.49 2.15 -6.17
CA GLY A 24 2.77 3.57 -6.42
C GLY A 24 2.06 4.16 -7.63
N LYS A 25 1.50 3.32 -8.52
CA LYS A 25 0.66 3.76 -9.65
C LYS A 25 -0.76 4.14 -9.23
N LEU A 26 -1.13 3.86 -7.98
CA LEU A 26 -2.40 4.33 -7.42
C LEU A 26 -2.29 5.81 -7.04
N HIS A 27 -2.17 6.68 -8.06
CA HIS A 27 -1.99 8.12 -7.90
C HIS A 27 -3.11 8.81 -7.10
N ASN A 28 -4.30 8.22 -7.13
CA ASN A 28 -5.47 8.72 -6.42
C ASN A 28 -5.68 8.05 -5.05
N LEU A 29 -4.78 7.17 -4.62
CA LEU A 29 -4.85 6.57 -3.28
C LEU A 29 -4.60 7.65 -2.22
N GLU A 30 -5.57 7.81 -1.34
CA GLU A 30 -5.59 8.74 -0.21
C GLU A 30 -5.37 7.99 1.11
N VAL A 31 -5.85 6.73 1.21
CA VAL A 31 -5.74 5.91 2.42
C VAL A 31 -5.19 4.52 2.06
N PHE A 32 -4.08 4.17 2.70
CA PHE A 32 -3.52 2.80 2.70
C PHE A 32 -3.47 2.31 4.15
N SER A 33 -4.14 1.20 4.43
CA SER A 33 -4.21 0.60 5.77
C SER A 33 -3.88 -0.88 5.66
N ALA A 34 -2.78 -1.28 6.31
CA ALA A 34 -2.33 -2.67 6.35
C ALA A 34 -1.90 -3.06 7.77
N ALA A 35 -2.65 -2.60 8.77
CA ALA A 35 -2.45 -2.95 10.17
C ALA A 35 -2.55 -4.47 10.39
N ASN A 36 -1.86 -5.00 11.39
CA ASN A 36 -1.81 -6.43 11.68
C ASN A 36 -1.35 -7.26 10.47
N ASN A 37 -0.20 -6.88 9.90
CA ASN A 37 0.54 -7.64 8.90
C ASN A 37 2.00 -7.77 9.35
N ASN A 38 2.84 -8.40 8.52
CA ASN A 38 4.27 -8.61 8.75
C ASN A 38 5.12 -7.60 7.95
N ILE A 39 4.62 -6.37 7.79
CA ILE A 39 5.27 -5.34 6.97
C ILE A 39 6.41 -4.70 7.80
N GLU A 40 7.65 -5.09 7.52
CA GLU A 40 8.84 -4.53 8.15
C GLU A 40 9.28 -3.20 7.53
N MET A 41 8.94 -2.98 6.25
CA MET A 41 9.28 -1.76 5.50
C MET A 41 8.12 -1.33 4.62
N ILE A 42 7.93 -0.02 4.50
CA ILE A 42 6.99 0.56 3.53
C ILE A 42 7.71 0.64 2.17
N PRO A 43 7.14 0.09 1.08
CA PRO A 43 7.73 0.21 -0.24
C PRO A 43 7.82 1.67 -0.68
N GLU A 44 8.94 2.06 -1.30
CA GLU A 44 9.20 3.44 -1.72
C GLU A 44 8.08 4.01 -2.61
N GLY A 45 7.42 3.17 -3.41
CA GLY A 45 6.28 3.57 -4.23
C GLY A 45 5.06 4.09 -3.44
N LEU A 46 4.93 3.79 -2.14
CA LEU A 46 3.92 4.38 -1.26
C LEU A 46 4.37 5.72 -0.67
N CYS A 47 5.68 5.96 -0.57
CA CYS A 47 6.23 7.23 -0.12
C CYS A 47 6.13 8.26 -1.24
N ARG A 48 5.38 9.35 -1.03
CA ARG A 48 5.37 10.49 -1.94
C ARG A 48 6.30 11.56 -1.39
N TYR A 49 7.33 11.91 -2.15
CA TYR A 49 8.12 13.11 -1.91
C TYR A 49 7.27 14.32 -2.32
N TYR A 50 7.07 15.27 -1.39
CA TYR A 50 6.35 16.53 -1.64
C TYR A 50 7.21 17.50 -2.45
#